data_AF-A0A839N1Z6-F1
#
_entry.id   AF-A0A839N1Z6-F1
#
_cell.length_a   1.000
_cell.length_b   1.000
_cell.length_c   1.000
_cell.angle_alpha   90.00
_cell.angle_beta   90.00
_cell.angle_gamma   90.00
#
_symmetry.space_group_name_H-M   'P 1'
#
loop_
_entity.id
_entity.type
_entity.pdbx_description
1 polymer ?
#
loop_
_entity_poly.entity_id
_entity_poly.type
_entity_poly.pdbx_seq_one_letter_code
_entity_poly.pdbx_strand_id
1 'polypeptide(L)'
;MTARDDVLPDDGAVDHSRPVLRARAPLRISFAGGGTDVTPFPEREGGAVLSATISAFAFSTLRPRTDGQVTVRSLDYGTSIGFGIDEPVEYDGKLDLPKAAIKRVRDIEGARPSGGFDLFLHTQAPPGSGLGSSSAVMVS
;
A
#
# COMPACT_ATOMS: atom_id res chain seq x y z
N MET A 1 2.20 -12.63 -25.64
CA MET A 1 1.42 -11.42 -25.29
C MET A 1 2.31 -10.61 -24.38
N THR A 2 2.90 -9.56 -24.91
CA THR A 2 4.14 -8.93 -24.44
C THR A 2 4.00 -8.27 -23.07
N ALA A 3 4.95 -8.55 -22.19
CA ALA A 3 5.21 -7.79 -20.98
C ALA A 3 5.29 -6.31 -21.36
N ARG A 4 4.43 -5.47 -20.75
CA ARG A 4 4.65 -4.03 -20.80
C ARG A 4 5.82 -3.76 -19.88
N ASP A 5 6.87 -3.22 -20.47
CA ASP A 5 8.16 -2.92 -19.87
C ASP A 5 8.02 -2.24 -18.51
N ASP A 6 8.97 -2.53 -17.61
CA ASP A 6 9.30 -1.73 -16.44
C ASP A 6 9.67 -0.31 -16.91
N VAL A 7 8.66 0.53 -17.18
CA VAL A 7 8.87 1.95 -17.46
C VAL A 7 9.41 2.55 -16.17
N LEU A 8 10.72 2.78 -16.14
CA LEU A 8 11.33 3.68 -15.17
C LEU A 8 10.54 4.99 -15.23
N PRO A 9 10.11 5.56 -14.09
CA PRO A 9 9.46 6.86 -14.09
C PRO A 9 10.35 7.84 -14.86
N ASP A 10 9.76 8.54 -15.82
CA ASP A 10 10.45 9.62 -16.52
C ASP A 10 10.96 10.62 -15.47
N ASP A 11 12.28 10.75 -15.34
CA ASP A 11 12.90 11.67 -14.37
C ASP A 11 12.42 13.11 -14.59
N GLY A 12 11.96 13.45 -15.80
CA GLY A 12 11.36 14.75 -16.11
C GLY A 12 10.05 15.05 -15.38
N ALA A 13 9.36 14.04 -14.84
CA ALA A 13 8.07 14.21 -14.14
C ALA A 13 8.21 14.32 -12.62
N VAL A 14 9.40 14.07 -12.05
CA VAL A 14 9.63 14.08 -10.60
C VAL A 14 9.61 15.51 -10.07
N ASP A 15 8.82 15.75 -9.02
CA ASP A 15 8.79 17.04 -8.34
C ASP A 15 9.94 17.12 -7.31
N HIS A 16 11.08 17.66 -7.74
CA HIS A 16 12.24 17.86 -6.87
C HIS A 16 12.06 18.98 -5.82
N SER A 17 10.99 19.78 -5.91
CA SER A 17 10.70 20.80 -4.88
C SER A 17 10.07 20.20 -3.63
N ARG A 18 9.53 18.97 -3.72
CA ARG A 18 8.91 18.25 -2.62
C ARG A 18 9.79 17.08 -2.17
N PRO A 19 9.86 16.81 -0.86
CA PRO A 19 10.67 15.71 -0.35
C PRO A 19 10.08 14.35 -0.74
N VAL A 20 10.97 13.36 -0.92
CA VAL A 20 10.57 11.95 -0.92
C VAL A 20 10.11 11.56 0.47
N LEU A 21 8.91 10.99 0.57
CA LEU A 21 8.34 10.52 1.83
C LEU A 21 8.58 9.03 1.98
N ARG A 22 8.96 8.60 3.18
CA ARG A 22 9.17 7.19 3.51
C ARG A 22 8.48 6.87 4.80
N ALA A 23 7.78 5.74 4.82
CA ALA A 23 7.18 5.20 6.02
C ALA A 23 7.40 3.69 6.11
N ARG A 24 7.26 3.18 7.32
CA ARG A 24 7.33 1.74 7.59
C ARG A 24 6.36 1.36 8.69
N ALA A 25 5.78 0.18 8.59
CA ALA A 25 4.95 -0.42 9.61
C ALA A 25 5.54 -1.78 10.02
N PRO A 26 5.64 -2.09 11.32
CA PRO A 26 6.16 -3.37 11.76
C PRO A 26 5.19 -4.51 11.44
N LEU A 27 5.75 -5.66 11.11
CA LEU A 27 5.03 -6.94 11.05
C LEU A 27 4.75 -7.46 12.46
N ARG A 28 3.88 -8.47 12.58
CA ARG A 28 3.47 -9.01 13.88
C ARG A 28 3.44 -10.53 13.92
N ILE A 29 3.59 -11.08 15.12
CA ILE A 29 3.28 -12.47 15.46
C ILE A 29 2.06 -12.47 16.37
N SER A 30 1.08 -13.34 16.08
CA SER A 30 -0.04 -13.61 16.97
C SER A 30 0.29 -14.80 17.86
N PHE A 31 0.25 -14.62 19.18
CA PHE A 31 0.56 -15.67 20.16
C PHE A 31 -0.69 -16.44 20.58
N ALA A 32 -1.83 -15.76 20.70
CA ALA A 32 -3.08 -16.37 21.11
C ALA A 32 -4.30 -15.60 20.59
N GLY A 33 -5.42 -16.31 20.46
CA GLY A 33 -6.71 -15.72 20.11
C GLY A 33 -6.90 -15.36 18.63
N GLY A 34 -5.97 -15.75 17.75
CA GLY A 34 -6.12 -15.53 16.30
C GLY A 34 -7.42 -16.14 15.77
N GLY A 35 -8.18 -15.35 15.03
CA GLY A 35 -9.50 -15.74 14.50
C GLY A 35 -10.67 -15.31 15.39
N THR A 36 -10.44 -15.00 16.68
CA THR A 36 -11.49 -14.44 17.55
C THR A 36 -11.84 -12.99 17.18
N ASP A 37 -10.99 -12.34 16.39
CA ASP A 37 -11.16 -11.01 15.80
C ASP A 37 -11.93 -11.02 14.47
N VAL A 38 -12.37 -12.19 13.99
CA VAL A 38 -13.05 -12.35 12.71
C VAL A 38 -14.54 -12.63 12.92
N THR A 39 -15.40 -11.82 12.30
CA THR A 39 -16.86 -12.01 12.23
C THR A 39 -17.22 -13.44 11.79
N PRO A 40 -18.20 -14.12 12.43
CA PRO A 40 -19.14 -13.59 13.43
C PRO A 40 -18.72 -13.83 14.90
N PHE A 41 -17.51 -14.34 15.16
CA PHE A 41 -17.09 -14.69 16.52
C PHE A 41 -17.14 -13.52 17.53
N PRO A 42 -16.53 -12.35 17.25
CA PRO A 42 -16.48 -11.26 18.22
C PRO A 42 -17.86 -10.68 18.55
N GLU A 43 -18.83 -10.78 17.63
CA GLU A 43 -20.21 -10.33 17.86
C GLU A 43 -20.99 -11.25 18.79
N ARG A 44 -20.65 -12.55 18.79
CA ARG A 44 -21.35 -13.58 19.59
C ARG A 44 -20.75 -13.76 20.98
N GLU A 45 -19.42 -13.80 21.06
CA GLU A 45 -18.69 -14.25 22.26
C GLU A 45 -17.71 -13.19 22.81
N GLY A 46 -17.52 -12.08 22.09
CA GLY A 46 -16.37 -11.18 22.29
C GLY A 46 -15.09 -11.72 21.64
N GLY A 47 -14.13 -10.83 21.34
CA GLY A 47 -12.87 -11.19 20.68
C GLY A 47 -11.66 -10.63 21.43
N ALA A 48 -10.57 -11.41 21.48
CA ALA A 48 -9.32 -10.99 22.11
C ALA A 48 -8.13 -11.66 21.43
N VAL A 49 -7.16 -10.86 20.97
CA VAL A 49 -5.93 -11.33 20.34
C VAL A 49 -4.73 -10.83 21.13
N LEU A 50 -3.83 -11.74 21.49
CA LEU A 50 -2.52 -11.39 22.04
C LEU A 50 -1.48 -11.48 20.92
N SER A 51 -0.89 -10.35 20.55
CA SER A 51 0.13 -10.27 19.51
C SER A 51 1.23 -9.27 19.87
N ALA A 52 2.40 -9.40 19.24
CA ALA A 52 3.46 -8.40 19.33
C ALA A 52 4.08 -8.13 17.96
N THR A 53 4.56 -6.91 17.79
CA THR A 53 5.35 -6.52 16.63
C THR A 53 6.74 -7.14 16.68
N ILE A 54 7.33 -7.38 15.51
CA ILE A 54 8.69 -7.91 15.36
C ILE A 54 9.55 -6.92 14.58
N SER A 55 10.87 -7.10 14.62
CA SER A 55 11.85 -6.30 13.87
C SER A 55 11.90 -6.66 12.37
N ALA A 56 10.73 -6.79 11.75
CA ALA A 56 10.53 -6.96 10.32
C ALA A 56 9.42 -5.99 9.90
N PHE A 57 9.51 -5.41 8.71
CA PHE A 57 8.67 -4.27 8.34
C PHE A 57 8.09 -4.39 6.93
N ALA A 58 6.95 -3.73 6.73
CA ALA A 58 6.49 -3.24 5.44
C ALA A 58 6.98 -1.79 5.26
N PHE A 59 7.33 -1.43 4.04
CA PHE A 59 7.88 -0.14 3.66
C PHE A 59 7.06 0.46 2.52
N SER A 60 6.84 1.77 2.63
CA SER A 60 6.28 2.61 1.58
C SER A 60 7.28 3.75 1.28
N THR A 61 7.50 4.02 -0.01
CA THR A 61 8.25 5.20 -0.45
C THR A 61 7.43 5.94 -1.48
N LEU A 62 7.09 7.18 -1.19
CA LEU A 62 6.33 8.05 -2.07
C LEU A 62 7.26 9.14 -2.62
N ARG A 63 7.35 9.21 -3.95
CA ARG A 63 8.08 10.25 -4.68
C ARG A 63 7.09 11.16 -5.42
N PRO A 64 6.95 12.44 -5.04
CA PRO A 64 6.03 13.36 -5.70
C PRO A 64 6.34 13.58 -7.18
N ARG A 65 5.29 13.80 -7.98
CA ARG A 65 5.35 14.12 -9.42
C ARG A 65 4.53 15.38 -9.73
N THR A 66 4.69 15.91 -10.95
CA THR A 66 3.95 17.08 -11.45
C THR A 66 3.09 16.82 -12.69
N ASP A 67 3.06 15.61 -13.21
CA ASP A 67 2.41 15.25 -14.49
C ASP A 67 1.00 14.68 -14.33
N GLY A 68 0.45 14.68 -13.10
CA GLY A 68 -0.86 14.14 -12.79
C GLY A 68 -0.89 12.61 -12.72
N GLN A 69 0.23 11.91 -12.86
CA GLN A 69 0.26 10.44 -12.89
C GLN A 69 0.53 9.82 -11.53
N VAL A 70 -0.17 8.73 -11.24
CA VAL A 70 0.11 7.85 -10.10
C VAL A 70 0.68 6.54 -10.61
N THR A 71 1.83 6.13 -10.09
CA THR A 71 2.38 4.79 -10.33
C THR A 71 2.48 4.05 -9.01
N VAL A 72 2.01 2.81 -8.94
CA VAL A 72 2.20 1.94 -7.76
C VAL A 72 2.99 0.73 -8.17
N ARG A 73 4.14 0.52 -7.53
CA ARG A 73 5.02 -0.63 -7.74
C ARG A 73 5.13 -1.44 -6.47
N SER A 74 4.74 -2.71 -6.54
CA SER A 74 5.05 -3.69 -5.49
C SER A 74 6.26 -4.50 -5.91
N LEU A 75 7.35 -4.36 -5.16
CA LEU A 75 8.55 -5.18 -5.36
C LEU A 75 8.29 -6.65 -5.02
N ASP A 76 7.39 -6.91 -4.08
CA ASP A 76 7.09 -8.26 -3.58
C ASP A 76 6.30 -9.08 -4.60
N TYR A 77 5.43 -8.44 -5.40
CA TYR A 77 4.67 -9.08 -6.49
C TYR A 77 5.28 -8.85 -7.87
N GLY A 78 6.40 -8.13 -7.99
CA GLY A 78 7.00 -7.74 -9.27
C GLY A 78 6.01 -7.05 -10.22
N THR A 79 5.03 -6.34 -9.66
CA THR A 79 3.88 -5.79 -10.39
C THR A 79 3.87 -4.27 -10.28
N SER A 80 3.53 -3.60 -11.38
CA SER A 80 3.34 -2.15 -11.44
C SER A 80 2.00 -1.81 -12.08
N ILE A 81 1.36 -0.74 -11.61
CA ILE A 81 0.17 -0.14 -12.21
C ILE A 81 0.37 1.37 -12.35
N GLY A 82 -0.33 1.99 -13.29
CA GLY A 82 -0.36 3.44 -13.45
C GLY A 82 -1.75 3.92 -13.86
N PHE A 83 -2.15 5.10 -13.37
CA PHE A 83 -3.42 5.76 -13.66
C PHE A 83 -3.31 7.27 -13.38
N GLY A 84 -4.19 8.08 -13.97
CA GLY A 84 -4.25 9.51 -13.68
C GLY A 84 -4.80 9.77 -12.27
N ILE A 85 -4.27 10.76 -11.56
CA ILE A 85 -4.67 11.09 -10.17
C ILE A 85 -6.16 11.42 -10.04
N ASP A 86 -6.75 12.02 -11.08
CA ASP A 86 -8.16 12.41 -11.15
C ASP A 86 -9.03 11.36 -11.87
N GLU A 87 -8.44 10.30 -12.40
CA GLU A 87 -9.17 9.25 -13.09
C GLU A 87 -9.92 8.35 -12.08
N PRO A 88 -11.06 7.75 -12.51
CA PRO A 88 -11.69 6.67 -11.75
C PRO A 88 -10.69 5.52 -11.52
N VAL A 89 -10.72 4.97 -10.31
CA VAL A 89 -9.87 3.83 -9.95
C VAL A 89 -10.62 2.54 -10.26
N GLU A 90 -10.06 1.72 -11.13
CA GLU A 90 -10.60 0.40 -11.50
C GLU A 90 -10.01 -0.71 -10.61
N TYR A 91 -10.87 -1.58 -10.11
CA TYR A 91 -10.50 -2.75 -9.31
C TYR A 91 -10.50 -4.00 -10.20
N ASP A 92 -9.31 -4.44 -10.63
CA ASP A 92 -9.10 -5.51 -11.62
C ASP A 92 -8.34 -6.71 -11.03
N GLY A 93 -8.20 -6.75 -9.70
CA GLY A 93 -7.44 -7.75 -8.95
C GLY A 93 -5.94 -7.45 -8.85
N LYS A 94 -5.43 -6.40 -9.51
CA LYS A 94 -4.01 -6.05 -9.48
C LYS A 94 -3.77 -4.84 -8.60
N LEU A 95 -3.14 -5.06 -7.43
CA LEU A 95 -2.81 -3.99 -6.48
C LEU A 95 -4.03 -3.14 -6.07
N ASP A 96 -5.21 -3.77 -5.97
CA ASP A 96 -6.47 -3.08 -5.62
C ASP A 96 -6.46 -2.49 -4.21
N LEU A 97 -5.69 -3.07 -3.29
CA LEU A 97 -5.53 -2.55 -1.93
C LEU A 97 -4.88 -1.15 -1.92
N PRO A 98 -3.66 -0.95 -2.49
CA PRO A 98 -3.08 0.38 -2.66
C PRO A 98 -3.99 1.35 -3.44
N LYS A 99 -4.64 0.88 -4.52
CA LYS A 99 -5.60 1.68 -5.29
C LYS A 99 -6.74 2.22 -4.42
N ALA A 100 -7.33 1.36 -3.59
CA ALA A 100 -8.40 1.74 -2.66
C ALA A 100 -7.91 2.75 -1.62
N ALA A 101 -6.70 2.57 -1.08
CA ALA A 101 -6.10 3.52 -0.14
C ALA A 101 -5.91 4.90 -0.78
N ILE A 102 -5.35 4.96 -2.00
CA ILE A 102 -5.14 6.20 -2.74
C ILE A 102 -6.46 6.91 -3.01
N LYS A 103 -7.47 6.17 -3.52
CA LYS A 103 -8.82 6.71 -3.73
C LYS A 103 -9.41 7.22 -2.42
N ARG A 104 -9.31 6.45 -1.33
CA ARG A 104 -9.86 6.83 -0.02
C ARG A 104 -9.25 8.12 0.52
N VAL A 105 -7.94 8.30 0.37
CA VAL A 105 -7.22 9.51 0.78
C VAL A 105 -7.61 10.71 -0.07
N ARG A 106 -7.70 10.53 -1.39
CA ARG A 106 -8.17 11.56 -2.33
C ARG A 106 -9.57 12.06 -1.97
N ASP A 107 -10.45 11.15 -1.56
CA ASP A 107 -11.85 11.44 -1.25
C ASP A 107 -12.05 11.99 0.20
N ILE A 108 -10.98 12.22 0.99
CA ILE A 108 -11.08 12.88 2.30
C ILE A 108 -11.42 14.36 2.11
N GLU A 109 -12.43 14.86 2.81
CA GLU A 109 -12.75 16.30 2.83
C GLU A 109 -11.54 17.13 3.29
N GLY A 110 -11.15 18.11 2.48
CA GLY A 110 -9.97 18.95 2.73
C GLY A 110 -8.64 18.33 2.30
N ALA A 111 -8.64 17.17 1.63
CA ALA A 111 -7.44 16.63 0.98
C ALA A 111 -6.88 17.64 -0.04
N ARG A 112 -5.56 17.85 0.00
CA ARG A 112 -4.89 18.76 -0.94
C ARG A 112 -4.79 18.08 -2.32
N PRO A 113 -5.01 18.82 -3.42
CA PRO A 113 -4.73 18.32 -4.76
C PRO A 113 -3.28 17.83 -4.87
N SER A 114 -3.08 16.76 -5.64
CA SER A 114 -1.77 16.16 -5.87
C SER A 114 -1.42 16.23 -7.34
N GLY A 115 -0.17 16.56 -7.66
CA GLY A 115 0.37 16.51 -9.02
C GLY A 115 0.73 15.10 -9.49
N GLY A 116 0.33 14.07 -8.75
CA GLY A 116 0.75 12.68 -8.97
C GLY A 116 1.94 12.28 -8.08
N PHE A 117 2.28 10.99 -8.12
CA PHE A 117 3.40 10.41 -7.36
C PHE A 117 3.72 8.99 -7.82
N ASP A 118 4.97 8.57 -7.60
CA ASP A 118 5.34 7.15 -7.58
C ASP A 118 5.23 6.63 -6.14
N LEU A 119 4.60 5.47 -5.98
CA LEU A 119 4.50 4.74 -4.71
C LEU A 119 5.18 3.38 -4.85
N PHE A 120 6.28 3.19 -4.11
CA PHE A 120 7.01 1.93 -4.05
C PHE A 120 6.67 1.20 -2.75
N LEU A 121 6.29 -0.06 -2.87
CA LEU A 121 5.88 -0.91 -1.76
C LEU A 121 6.80 -2.13 -1.68
N HIS A 122 7.20 -2.47 -0.46
CA HIS A 122 8.04 -3.62 -0.16
C HIS A 122 7.74 -4.19 1.24
N THR A 123 7.81 -5.49 1.41
CA THR A 123 7.75 -6.14 2.72
C THR A 123 8.89 -7.13 2.92
N GLN A 124 9.40 -7.21 4.15
CA GLN A 124 10.43 -8.18 4.54
C GLN A 124 9.88 -9.59 4.81
N ALA A 125 8.59 -9.82 4.56
CA ALA A 125 7.97 -11.13 4.65
C ALA A 125 7.31 -11.52 3.33
N PRO A 126 7.49 -12.76 2.85
CA PRO A 126 6.78 -13.23 1.68
C PRO A 126 5.25 -13.12 1.83
N PRO A 127 4.52 -12.99 0.72
CA PRO A 127 3.06 -13.13 0.70
C PRO A 127 2.61 -14.43 1.38
N GLY A 128 1.54 -14.37 2.16
CA GLY A 128 0.99 -15.56 2.84
C GLY A 128 1.75 -16.04 4.08
N SER A 129 2.77 -15.31 4.55
CA SER A 129 3.58 -15.66 5.73
C SER A 129 2.81 -15.71 7.08
N GLY A 130 1.58 -15.21 7.14
CA GLY A 130 0.82 -15.10 8.39
C GLY A 130 1.30 -13.99 9.33
N LEU A 131 2.27 -13.17 8.91
CA LEU A 131 2.87 -12.10 9.72
C LEU A 131 2.12 -10.75 9.66
N GLY A 132 0.93 -10.74 9.05
CA GLY A 132 0.14 -9.52 8.85
C GLY A 132 0.74 -8.55 7.83
N SER A 133 1.51 -9.04 6.84
CA SER A 133 2.22 -8.20 5.86
C SER A 133 1.30 -7.31 5.03
N SER A 134 0.17 -7.84 4.53
CA SER A 134 -0.80 -7.04 3.76
C SER A 134 -1.38 -5.87 4.56
N SER A 135 -1.72 -6.09 5.83
CA SER A 135 -2.21 -5.03 6.72
C SER A 135 -1.13 -4.02 7.03
N ALA A 136 0.11 -4.47 7.25
CA ALA A 136 1.24 -3.58 7.48
C ALA A 136 1.52 -2.68 6.26
N VAL A 137 1.43 -3.20 5.03
CA VAL A 137 1.56 -2.40 3.80
C VAL A 137 0.47 -1.34 3.68
N MET A 138 -0.75 -1.60 4.14
CA MET A 138 -1.83 -0.61 4.15
C MET A 138 -1.68 0.47 5.22
N VAL A 139 -0.96 0.17 6.31
CA VAL A 139 -0.69 1.11 7.39
C VAL A 139 0.55 1.97 7.11
N SER A 140 1.55 1.43 6.41
CA SER A 140 2.79 2.13 6.04
C SER A 140 2.57 3.17 4.95
#